data_AF-A0A521TND4-F1
#
_entry.id   AF-A0A521TND4-F1
#
_cell.length_a   1.000
_cell.length_b   1.000
_cell.length_c   1.000
_cell.angle_alpha   90.00
_cell.angle_beta   90.00
_cell.angle_gamma   90.00
#
_symmetry.space_group_name_H-M   'P 1'
#
loop_
_entity.id
_entity.type
_entity.pdbx_description
1 polymer ?
#
loop_
_entity_poly.entity_id
_entity_poly.type
_entity_poly.pdbx_seq_one_letter_code
_entity_poly.pdbx_strand_id
1 'polypeptide(L)'
;MLKRALENILTSQESQELISSFDQIGDIIIVRIPDSLLAKKKLIGETLLNEVKIAKSVFYQASAVEGDFRTRNLEILAGEDKTETEYKEFGCKFTVDVENAFFSP
;
A
#
# COMPACT_ATOMS: atom_id res chain seq x y z
N MET A 1 1.12 13.32 4.77
CA MET A 1 1.94 13.19 3.53
C MET A 1 1.04 12.97 2.33
N LEU A 2 0.41 11.80 2.18
CA LEU A 2 -0.43 11.46 1.03
C LEU A 2 -1.58 12.45 0.79
N LYS A 3 -2.34 12.81 1.84
CA LYS A 3 -3.44 13.78 1.73
C LYS A 3 -2.96 15.13 1.16
N ARG A 4 -1.80 15.61 1.63
CA ARG A 4 -1.17 16.84 1.15
C ARG A 4 -0.69 16.75 -0.29
N ALA A 5 -0.11 15.62 -0.69
CA ALA A 5 0.32 15.39 -2.06
C ALA A 5 -0.86 15.36 -3.05
N LEU A 6 -2.05 14.96 -2.58
CA LEU A 6 -3.26 14.85 -3.37
C LEU A 6 -4.25 16.01 -3.20
N GLU A 7 -3.92 17.04 -2.41
CA GLU A 7 -4.81 18.17 -2.06
C GLU A 7 -5.34 18.94 -3.27
N ASN A 8 -4.56 19.04 -4.36
CA ASN A 8 -4.94 19.76 -5.58
C ASN A 8 -5.59 18.85 -6.65
N ILE A 9 -5.69 17.54 -6.40
CA ILE A 9 -6.19 16.56 -7.37
C ILE A 9 -7.50 15.92 -6.89
N LEU A 10 -7.68 15.80 -5.58
CA LEU A 10 -8.91 15.32 -4.97
C LEU A 10 -9.84 16.48 -4.66
N THR A 11 -11.13 16.25 -4.87
CA THR A 11 -12.17 17.13 -4.35
C THR A 11 -12.18 17.12 -2.81
N SER A 12 -12.82 18.11 -2.20
CA SER A 12 -12.96 18.17 -0.73
C SER A 12 -13.59 16.90 -0.14
N GLN A 13 -14.57 16.31 -0.84
CA GLN A 13 -15.23 15.08 -0.41
C GLN A 13 -14.29 13.87 -0.50
N GLU A 14 -13.64 13.69 -1.64
CA GLU A 14 -12.66 12.61 -1.85
C GLU A 14 -11.49 12.70 -0.86
N SER A 15 -11.04 13.91 -0.54
CA SER A 15 -9.98 14.16 0.44
C SER A 15 -10.39 13.82 1.89
N GLN A 16 -11.69 13.85 2.20
CA GLN A 16 -12.22 13.39 3.48
C GLN A 16 -12.31 11.86 3.56
N GLU A 17 -12.61 11.20 2.44
CA GLU A 17 -12.73 9.74 2.36
C GLU A 17 -11.37 9.04 2.23
N LEU A 18 -10.33 9.76 1.76
CA LEU A 18 -8.99 9.23 1.60
C LEU A 18 -8.42 8.66 2.91
N ILE A 19 -8.15 7.36 2.90
CA ILE A 19 -7.41 6.69 3.95
C ILE A 19 -5.93 7.04 3.79
N SER A 20 -5.42 7.88 4.69
CA SER A 20 -4.03 8.35 4.61
C SER A 20 -2.99 7.40 5.19
N SER A 21 -3.44 6.41 5.98
CA SER A 21 -2.60 5.35 6.55
C SER A 21 -2.39 4.21 5.55
N PHE A 22 -1.17 3.68 5.51
CA PHE A 22 -0.80 2.52 4.73
C PHE A 22 0.24 1.70 5.51
N ASP A 23 0.31 0.41 5.21
CA ASP A 23 1.33 -0.46 5.79
C ASP A 23 2.59 -0.37 4.91
N GLN A 24 3.76 -0.18 5.53
CA GLN A 24 5.04 -0.26 4.84
C GLN A 24 5.83 -1.46 5.37
N ILE A 25 6.13 -2.40 4.49
CA ILE A 25 6.88 -3.63 4.78
C ILE A 25 8.12 -3.58 3.90
N GLY A 26 9.26 -3.20 4.48
CA GLY A 26 10.51 -3.04 3.74
C GLY A 26 10.38 -1.95 2.67
N ASP A 27 10.56 -2.34 1.40
CA ASP A 27 10.37 -1.48 0.22
C ASP A 27 8.98 -1.64 -0.44
N ILE A 28 8.03 -2.28 0.22
CA ILE A 28 6.66 -2.48 -0.27
C ILE A 28 5.67 -1.65 0.57
N ILE A 29 4.73 -0.98 -0.11
CA ILE A 29 3.58 -0.32 0.51
C ILE A 29 2.30 -1.07 0.16
N ILE A 30 1.44 -1.29 1.15
CA ILE A 30 0.07 -1.79 0.97
C ILE A 30 -0.91 -0.73 1.44
N VAL A 31 -1.76 -0.26 0.53
CA VAL A 31 -2.76 0.77 0.78
C VAL A 31 -4.18 0.23 0.66
N ARG A 32 -5.09 0.78 1.47
CA ARG A 32 -6.53 0.56 1.36
C ARG A 32 -7.15 1.79 0.73
N ILE A 33 -8.03 1.56 -0.25
CA ILE A 33 -8.67 2.62 -1.02
C ILE A 33 -10.18 2.37 -0.94
N PRO A 34 -10.99 3.34 -0.47
CA PRO A 34 -12.44 3.20 -0.47
C PRO A 34 -12.98 3.15 -1.90
N ASP A 35 -14.15 2.53 -2.08
CA ASP A 35 -14.75 2.31 -3.39
C ASP A 35 -14.90 3.59 -4.23
N SER A 36 -15.24 4.71 -3.57
CA SER A 36 -15.36 6.03 -4.18
C SER A 36 -14.08 6.54 -4.84
N LEU A 37 -12.91 6.07 -4.39
CA LEU A 37 -11.59 6.47 -4.87
C LEU A 37 -10.92 5.42 -5.77
N LEU A 38 -11.57 4.29 -6.05
CA LEU A 38 -10.99 3.24 -6.90
C LEU A 38 -10.64 3.72 -8.30
N ALA A 39 -11.40 4.67 -8.86
CA ALA A 39 -11.09 5.29 -10.15
C ALA A 39 -9.74 6.03 -10.16
N LYS A 40 -9.25 6.44 -8.98
CA LYS A 40 -8.00 7.17 -8.77
C LYS A 40 -6.89 6.31 -8.16
N LYS A 41 -7.07 4.98 -8.07
CA LYS A 41 -6.12 4.09 -7.39
C LYS A 41 -4.70 4.14 -7.95
N LYS A 42 -4.54 4.22 -9.27
CA LYS A 42 -3.22 4.36 -9.92
C LYS A 42 -2.52 5.66 -9.51
N LEU A 43 -3.24 6.78 -9.55
CA LEU A 43 -2.72 8.08 -9.11
C LEU A 43 -2.25 8.04 -7.66
N ILE A 44 -3.05 7.41 -6.77
CA ILE A 44 -2.69 7.22 -5.36
C ILE A 44 -1.40 6.39 -5.25
N GLY A 45 -1.30 5.30 -6.00
CA GLY A 45 -0.10 4.44 -6.04
C GLY A 45 1.15 5.18 -6.50
N GLU A 46 1.08 5.90 -7.62
CA GLU A 46 2.19 6.69 -8.16
C GLU A 46 2.62 7.80 -7.20
N THR A 47 1.66 8.45 -6.53
CA THR A 47 1.94 9.47 -5.53
C THR A 47 2.69 8.87 -4.35
N LEU A 48 2.26 7.73 -3.83
CA LEU A 48 2.94 7.02 -2.74
C LEU A 48 4.37 6.63 -3.13
N LEU A 49 4.56 6.09 -4.33
CA LEU A 49 5.88 5.70 -4.84
C LEU A 49 6.83 6.90 -4.96
N ASN A 50 6.34 8.05 -5.42
CA ASN A 50 7.15 9.27 -5.56
C ASN A 50 7.53 9.90 -4.22
N GLU A 51 6.59 9.88 -3.27
CA GLU A 51 6.72 10.50 -1.96
C GLU A 51 7.57 9.64 -1.01
N VAL A 52 7.36 8.32 -0.97
CA VAL A 52 8.06 7.40 -0.08
C VAL A 52 9.29 6.81 -0.78
N LYS A 53 10.45 7.45 -0.61
CA LYS A 53 11.69 7.13 -1.34
C LYS A 53 12.20 5.69 -1.20
N ILE A 54 11.85 5.01 -0.11
CA ILE A 54 12.27 3.62 0.12
C ILE A 54 11.38 2.65 -0.65
N ALA A 55 10.14 3.04 -0.96
CA ALA A 55 9.19 2.18 -1.64
C ALA A 55 9.62 1.95 -3.10
N LYS A 56 9.52 0.69 -3.53
CA LYS A 56 9.69 0.26 -4.92
C LYS A 56 8.40 -0.32 -5.51
N SER A 57 7.50 -0.77 -4.65
CA SER A 57 6.22 -1.38 -5.04
C SER A 57 5.10 -0.83 -4.17
N VAL A 58 3.97 -0.49 -4.79
CA VAL A 58 2.76 -0.04 -4.09
C VAL A 58 1.59 -0.89 -4.52
N PHE A 59 1.01 -1.63 -3.58
CA PHE A 59 -0.13 -2.52 -3.80
C PHE A 59 -1.40 -1.96 -3.15
N TYR A 60 -2.52 -2.25 -3.78
CA TYR A 60 -3.86 -2.11 -3.24
C TYR A 60 -4.29 -3.43 -2.60
N GLN A 61 -4.77 -3.37 -1.36
CA GLN A 61 -5.42 -4.52 -0.72
C GLN A 61 -6.83 -4.70 -1.30
N ALA A 62 -6.97 -5.62 -2.24
CA ALA A 62 -8.20 -5.85 -3.01
C ALA A 62 -9.23 -6.73 -2.28
N SER A 63 -8.83 -7.47 -1.24
CA SER A 63 -9.74 -8.26 -0.41
C SER A 63 -9.48 -8.10 1.09
N ALA A 64 -10.45 -8.53 1.90
CA ALA A 64 -10.22 -8.68 3.33
C ALA A 64 -9.19 -9.81 3.59
N VAL A 65 -8.60 -9.80 4.78
CA VAL A 65 -7.74 -10.89 5.24
C VAL A 65 -8.61 -12.12 5.51
N GLU A 66 -8.31 -13.24 4.84
CA GLU A 66 -9.16 -14.45 4.86
C GLU A 66 -8.35 -15.75 4.81
N GLY A 67 -9.04 -16.88 4.98
CA GLY A 67 -8.46 -18.22 4.95
C GLY A 67 -7.56 -18.56 6.14
N ASP A 68 -7.11 -19.82 6.17
CA ASP A 68 -6.28 -20.36 7.26
C ASP A 68 -4.90 -19.71 7.32
N PHE A 69 -4.35 -19.34 6.16
CA PHE A 69 -3.07 -18.64 6.04
C PHE A 69 -3.19 -17.12 6.21
N ARG A 70 -4.41 -16.60 6.41
CA ARG A 70 -4.67 -15.17 6.66
C ARG A 70 -4.08 -14.27 5.56
N THR A 71 -4.17 -14.69 4.30
CA THR A 71 -3.69 -13.92 3.14
C THR A 71 -4.74 -12.91 2.68
N ARG A 72 -4.33 -12.02 1.78
CA ARG A 72 -5.15 -10.96 1.17
C ARG A 72 -4.76 -10.85 -0.29
N ASN A 73 -5.72 -10.57 -1.17
CA ASN A 73 -5.42 -10.32 -2.57
C ASN A 73 -4.82 -8.93 -2.72
N LEU A 74 -3.68 -8.86 -3.41
CA LEU A 74 -2.97 -7.61 -3.68
C LEU A 74 -3.02 -7.31 -5.17
N GLU A 75 -3.29 -6.06 -5.51
CA GLU A 75 -3.22 -5.56 -6.88
C GLU A 75 -2.12 -4.50 -6.97
N ILE A 76 -1.18 -4.66 -7.89
CA ILE A 76 -0.13 -3.65 -8.12
C ILE A 76 -0.74 -2.34 -8.62
N LEU A 77 -0.43 -1.23 -7.95
CA LEU A 77 -0.84 0.11 -8.34
C LEU A 77 0.29 0.85 -9.08
N ALA A 78 1.52 0.75 -8.57
CA ALA A 78 2.69 1.44 -9.11
C ALA A 78 3.99 0.74 -8.71
N GLY A 79 5.02 0.90 -9.54
CA GLY A 79 6.37 0.41 -9.27
C GLY A 79 6.61 -1.01 -9.80
N GLU A 80 7.51 -1.73 -9.12
CA GLU A 80 7.88 -3.10 -9.49
C GLU A 80 6.81 -4.09 -9.05
N ASP A 81 6.45 -5.04 -9.91
CA ASP A 81 5.55 -6.14 -9.54
C ASP A 81 6.34 -7.22 -8.78
N LYS A 82 6.69 -6.88 -7.53
CA LYS A 82 7.50 -7.70 -6.63
C LYS A 82 6.87 -7.74 -5.24
N THR A 83 6.58 -8.95 -4.75
CA THR A 83 5.89 -9.17 -3.46
C THR A 83 6.85 -9.56 -2.33
N GLU A 84 8.10 -9.90 -2.63
CA GLU A 84 9.12 -10.27 -1.64
C GLU A 84 10.01 -9.08 -1.24
N THR A 85 10.19 -8.89 0.07
CA THR A 85 11.01 -7.81 0.65
C THR A 85 11.75 -8.24 1.93
N GLU A 86 12.76 -7.46 2.34
CA GLU A 86 13.42 -7.60 3.64
C GLU A 86 12.82 -6.55 4.61
N TYR A 87 12.13 -7.02 5.65
CA TYR A 87 11.64 -6.18 6.74
C TYR A 87 12.61 -6.20 7.93
N LYS A 88 12.81 -5.06 8.56
CA LYS A 88 13.70 -4.92 9.73
C LYS A 88 12.92 -4.40 10.92
N GLU A 89 12.96 -5.15 12.01
CA GLU A 89 12.27 -4.79 13.25
C GLU A 89 13.08 -5.28 14.45
N PHE A 90 13.23 -4.43 15.47
CA PHE A 90 13.94 -4.78 16.72
C PHE A 90 15.32 -5.44 16.52
N GLY A 91 16.05 -5.06 15.47
CA GLY A 91 17.38 -5.62 15.13
C GLY A 91 17.35 -6.95 14.36
N CYS A 92 16.18 -7.51 14.11
CA CYS A 92 15.96 -8.69 13.29
C CYS A 92 15.73 -8.32 11.82
N LYS A 93 15.99 -9.27 10.94
CA LYS A 93 15.70 -9.21 9.50
C LYS A 93 14.77 -10.36 9.13
N PHE A 94 13.71 -10.05 8.41
CA PHE A 94 12.71 -11.01 7.96
C PHE A 94 12.57 -10.91 6.45
N THR A 95 12.65 -12.04 5.76
CA THR A 95 12.21 -12.12 4.36
C THR A 95 10.72 -12.40 4.36
N VAL A 96 9.95 -11.50 3.74
CA VAL A 96 8.48 -11.57 3.73
C VAL A 96 8.01 -11.50 2.29
N ASP A 97 7.18 -12.46 1.89
CA ASP A 97 6.34 -12.36 0.70
C ASP A 97 4.95 -11.88 1.15
N VAL A 98 4.61 -10.63 0.82
CA VAL A 98 3.39 -9.98 1.33
C VAL A 98 2.09 -10.52 0.72
N GLU A 99 2.17 -11.26 -0.38
CA GLU A 99 1.02 -11.90 -1.02
C GLU A 99 0.75 -13.27 -0.38
N ASN A 100 1.82 -14.02 -0.11
CA ASN A 100 1.72 -15.41 0.34
C ASN A 100 1.81 -15.58 1.86
N ALA A 101 2.18 -14.55 2.62
CA ALA A 101 2.25 -14.59 4.07
C ALA A 101 1.52 -13.40 4.74
N PHE A 102 0.78 -13.69 5.80
CA PHE A 102 0.25 -12.64 6.66
C PHE A 102 1.39 -11.93 7.40
N PHE A 103 1.45 -10.61 7.25
CA PHE A 103 2.43 -9.77 7.94
C PHE A 103 1.81 -8.42 8.32
N SER A 104 2.01 -8.00 9.57
CA SER A 104 1.62 -6.69 10.09
C SER A 104 2.85 -6.04 10.71
N PRO A 105 3.36 -4.94 10.13
CA PRO A 105 4.49 -4.20 10.68
C PRO A 105 4.12 -3.40 11.94
#